data_AF-A0A7S2CFK4-F1
#
_entry.id   AF-A0A7S2CFK4-F1
#
_cell.length_a   1.000
_cell.length_b   1.000
_cell.length_c   1.000
_cell.angle_alpha   90.00
_cell.angle_beta   90.00
_cell.angle_gamma   90.00
#
_symmetry.space_group_name_H-M   'P 1'
#
loop_
_entity.id
_entity.type
_entity.pdbx_description
1 polymer ?
#
loop_
_entity_poly.entity_id
_entity_poly.type
_entity_poly.pdbx_seq_one_letter_code
_entity_poly.pdbx_strand_id
1 'polypeptide(L)'
;MRRTLSAAQDFAERHGVPRAYGTVDALLSDEAVNAVYVASPVGSHLEHALAAAKAGLPTIMEKPLGRCAEEARQIVEAFESAGVPLWVAYYRRSHPCWLAL
;
A
#
# COMPACT_ATOMS: atom_id res chain seq x y z
N MET A 1 16.65 -3.68 10.32
CA MET A 1 15.60 -3.43 9.31
C MET A 1 14.73 -4.69 9.25
N ARG A 2 13.40 -4.64 9.48
CA ARG A 2 12.54 -5.85 9.54
C ARG A 2 12.02 -6.35 8.17
N ARG A 3 12.49 -5.79 7.05
CA ARG A 3 12.11 -6.22 5.70
C ARG A 3 12.98 -7.41 5.28
N THR A 4 12.69 -8.58 5.84
CA THR A 4 13.37 -9.83 5.49
C THR A 4 12.33 -10.87 5.07
N LEU A 5 12.71 -11.77 4.17
CA LEU A 5 11.84 -12.88 3.75
C LEU A 5 11.40 -13.73 4.96
N SER A 6 12.31 -13.97 5.91
CA SER A 6 12.01 -14.73 7.12
C SER A 6 10.90 -14.11 7.97
N ALA A 7 10.88 -12.78 8.11
CA ALA A 7 9.82 -12.08 8.84
C ALA A 7 8.47 -12.13 8.10
N ALA A 8 8.50 -12.10 6.76
CA ALA A 8 7.30 -12.25 5.95
C ALA A 8 6.72 -13.68 6.04
N GLN A 9 7.58 -14.70 6.05
CA GLN A 9 7.20 -16.10 6.21
C GLN A 9 6.60 -16.37 7.60
N ASP A 10 7.22 -15.87 8.67
CA ASP A 10 6.66 -15.96 10.03
C ASP A 10 5.26 -15.31 10.11
N PHE A 11 5.10 -14.13 9.52
CA PHE A 11 3.78 -13.48 9.47
C PHE A 11 2.77 -14.32 8.70
N ALA A 12 3.15 -14.85 7.54
CA ALA A 12 2.27 -15.65 6.71
C ALA A 12 1.82 -16.93 7.43
N GLU A 13 2.73 -17.63 8.11
CA GLU A 13 2.42 -18.83 8.90
C GLU A 13 1.45 -18.52 10.05
N ARG A 14 1.73 -17.48 10.86
CA ARG A 14 0.88 -17.10 12.00
C ARG A 14 -0.53 -16.67 11.60
N HIS A 15 -0.72 -16.20 10.38
CA HIS A 15 -1.99 -15.65 9.90
C HIS A 15 -2.65 -16.49 8.80
N GLY A 16 -2.09 -17.66 8.46
CA GLY A 16 -2.64 -18.54 7.42
C GLY A 16 -2.62 -17.94 6.01
N VAL A 17 -1.65 -17.06 5.71
CA VAL A 17 -1.47 -16.47 4.38
C VAL A 17 -0.63 -17.43 3.54
N PRO A 18 -1.08 -17.86 2.35
CA PRO A 18 -0.41 -18.91 1.59
C PRO A 18 0.90 -18.48 0.90
N ARG A 19 1.18 -17.17 0.83
CA ARG A 19 2.32 -16.60 0.09
C ARG A 19 3.03 -15.55 0.94
N ALA A 20 4.36 -15.52 0.83
CA ALA A 20 5.22 -14.52 1.45
C ALA A 20 6.31 -14.11 0.46
N TYR A 21 6.66 -12.83 0.43
CA TYR A 21 7.61 -12.27 -0.53
C TYR A 21 8.78 -11.59 0.18
N GLY A 22 9.96 -11.68 -0.43
CA GLY A 22 11.17 -11.03 0.08
C GLY A 22 11.35 -9.60 -0.41
N THR A 23 10.67 -9.22 -1.48
CA THR A 23 10.76 -7.89 -2.11
C THR A 23 9.38 -7.41 -2.54
N VAL A 24 9.25 -6.09 -2.69
CA VAL A 24 8.02 -5.45 -3.18
C VAL A 24 7.75 -5.87 -4.62
N ASP A 25 8.77 -5.88 -5.48
CA ASP A 25 8.60 -6.28 -6.88
C ASP A 25 8.08 -7.71 -7.05
N ALA A 26 8.55 -8.65 -6.21
CA ALA A 26 8.06 -10.03 -6.25
C ALA A 26 6.58 -10.13 -5.84
N LEU A 27 6.14 -9.31 -4.90
CA LEU A 27 4.72 -9.22 -4.51
C LEU A 27 3.88 -8.61 -5.62
N LEU A 28 4.34 -7.49 -6.21
CA LEU A 28 3.59 -6.75 -7.25
C LEU A 28 3.54 -7.48 -8.60
N SER A 29 4.47 -8.40 -8.87
CA SER A 29 4.50 -9.19 -10.11
C SER A 29 3.65 -10.46 -10.04
N ASP A 30 3.05 -10.76 -8.89
CA ASP A 30 2.21 -11.95 -8.73
C ASP A 30 0.79 -11.66 -9.24
N GLU A 31 0.40 -12.33 -10.34
CA GLU A 31 -0.90 -12.17 -10.99
C GLU A 31 -2.10 -12.52 -10.08
N ALA A 32 -1.89 -13.23 -8.97
CA ALA A 32 -2.97 -13.49 -8.01
C ALA A 32 -3.24 -12.29 -7.08
N VAL A 33 -2.35 -11.30 -7.03
CA VAL A 33 -2.53 -10.07 -6.26
C VAL A 33 -3.38 -9.10 -7.07
N ASN A 34 -4.52 -8.69 -6.51
CA ASN A 34 -5.49 -7.82 -7.17
C ASN A 34 -5.61 -6.43 -6.53
N ALA A 35 -4.99 -6.22 -5.37
CA ALA A 35 -4.89 -4.96 -4.66
C ALA A 35 -3.75 -5.04 -3.63
N VAL A 36 -3.24 -3.89 -3.20
CA VAL A 36 -2.20 -3.83 -2.17
C VAL A 36 -2.53 -2.85 -1.05
N TYR A 37 -2.08 -3.18 0.16
CA TYR A 37 -2.14 -2.29 1.33
C TYR A 37 -0.72 -1.95 1.78
N VAL A 38 -0.35 -0.68 1.66
CA VAL A 38 0.98 -0.18 2.03
C VAL A 38 0.92 0.37 3.45
N ALA A 39 1.38 -0.44 4.41
CA ALA A 39 1.50 -0.10 5.83
C ALA A 39 2.96 0.07 6.30
N SER A 40 3.86 0.40 5.36
CA SER A 40 5.27 0.65 5.64
C SER A 40 5.49 1.99 6.36
N PRO A 41 6.69 2.29 6.90
CA PRO A 41 6.99 3.65 7.35
C PRO A 41 6.86 4.67 6.21
N VAL A 42 6.39 5.89 6.53
CA VAL A 42 6.10 6.95 5.53
C VAL A 42 7.29 7.25 4.60
N GLY A 43 8.52 7.09 5.07
CA GLY A 43 9.71 7.33 4.25
C GLY A 43 9.84 6.43 3.01
N SER A 44 9.12 5.30 2.97
CA SER A 44 9.03 4.42 1.79
C SER A 44 7.70 4.50 1.04
N HIS A 45 6.77 5.38 1.44
CA HIS A 45 5.44 5.44 0.81
C HIS A 45 5.51 5.80 -0.66
N LEU A 46 6.24 6.86 -1.03
CA LEU A 46 6.35 7.30 -2.42
C LEU A 46 6.87 6.17 -3.33
N GLU A 47 7.97 5.53 -2.95
CA GLU A 47 8.56 4.43 -3.71
C GLU A 47 7.57 3.27 -3.91
N HIS A 48 6.93 2.79 -2.83
CA HIS A 48 5.97 1.69 -2.93
C HIS A 48 4.70 2.07 -3.71
N ALA A 49 4.23 3.31 -3.56
CA ALA A 49 3.04 3.82 -4.26
C ALA A 49 3.28 3.90 -5.77
N LEU A 50 4.44 4.44 -6.20
CA LEU A 50 4.79 4.49 -7.62
C LEU A 50 4.93 3.09 -8.22
N ALA A 51 5.53 2.15 -7.47
CA ALA A 51 5.64 0.75 -7.90
C ALA A 51 4.25 0.10 -8.05
N ALA A 52 3.35 0.29 -7.09
CA ALA A 52 2.00 -0.26 -7.13
C ALA A 52 1.13 0.36 -8.25
N ALA A 53 1.22 1.68 -8.45
CA ALA A 53 0.55 2.36 -9.56
C ALA A 53 1.06 1.84 -10.91
N LYS A 54 2.38 1.68 -11.07
CA LYS A 54 2.98 1.09 -12.27
C LYS A 54 2.53 -0.35 -12.52
N ALA A 55 2.32 -1.13 -11.46
CA ALA A 55 1.77 -2.48 -11.55
C ALA A 55 0.26 -2.50 -11.90
N GLY A 56 -0.41 -1.35 -11.92
CA GLY A 56 -1.84 -1.26 -12.19
C GLY A 56 -2.70 -1.84 -11.07
N LEU A 57 -2.21 -1.80 -9.82
CA LEU A 57 -2.92 -2.39 -8.68
C LEU A 57 -3.64 -1.32 -7.84
N PRO A 58 -4.96 -1.45 -7.64
CA PRO A 58 -5.68 -0.65 -6.65
C PRO A 58 -4.97 -0.70 -5.30
N THR A 59 -4.77 0.46 -4.67
CA THR A 59 -3.92 0.55 -3.48
C THR A 59 -4.59 1.29 -2.34
N ILE A 60 -4.49 0.72 -1.14
CA ILE A 60 -4.74 1.41 0.12
C ILE A 60 -3.38 1.83 0.70
N MET A 61 -3.20 3.12 0.97
CA MET A 61 -2.01 3.68 1.60
C MET A 61 -2.30 4.05 3.05
N GLU A 62 -1.46 3.62 3.99
CA GLU A 62 -1.53 4.16 5.35
C GLU A 62 -1.30 5.66 5.39
N LYS A 63 -1.85 6.32 6.41
CA LYS A 63 -1.60 7.75 6.66
C LYS A 63 -0.29 7.94 7.42
N PRO A 64 0.45 9.05 7.18
CA PRO A 64 0.21 10.06 6.14
C PRO A 64 0.59 9.53 4.74
N LEU A 65 -0.03 10.08 3.69
CA LEU A 65 0.16 9.61 2.31
C LEU A 65 1.62 9.73 1.85
N GLY A 66 2.26 10.87 2.13
CA GLY A 66 3.68 11.12 1.90
C GLY A 66 4.29 11.92 3.04
N ARG A 67 5.62 12.14 3.00
CA ARG A 67 6.33 12.92 4.03
C ARG A 67 5.98 14.40 3.99
N CYS A 68 5.57 14.89 2.83
CA CYS A 68 5.12 16.27 2.60
C CYS A 68 4.02 16.31 1.53
N ALA A 69 3.44 17.49 1.31
CA ALA A 69 2.40 17.70 0.31
C ALA A 69 2.85 17.39 -1.12
N GLU A 70 4.14 17.62 -1.42
CA GLU A 70 4.70 17.35 -2.75
C GLU A 70 4.70 15.86 -3.07
N GLU A 71 5.21 15.02 -2.16
CA GLU A 71 5.16 13.57 -2.33
C GLU A 71 3.73 13.04 -2.41
N ALA A 72 2.81 13.61 -1.62
CA ALA A 72 1.42 13.22 -1.67
C ALA A 72 0.79 13.51 -3.04
N ARG A 73 1.14 14.63 -3.69
CA ARG A 73 0.68 14.95 -5.06
C ARG A 73 1.23 13.96 -6.08
N GLN A 74 2.53 13.67 -6.02
CA GLN A 74 3.17 12.70 -6.92
C GLN A 74 2.52 11.31 -6.82
N ILE A 75 2.15 10.90 -5.62
CA ILE A 75 1.43 9.63 -5.42
C ILE A 75 0.05 9.69 -6.10
N VAL A 76 -0.74 10.74 -5.86
CA VAL A 76 -2.08 10.87 -6.47
C VAL A 76 -1.99 10.89 -8.00
N GLU A 77 -1.10 11.69 -8.56
CA GLU A 77 -0.89 11.81 -10.01
C GLU A 77 -0.50 10.47 -10.65
N ALA A 78 0.31 9.65 -9.97
CA ALA A 78 0.69 8.33 -10.47
C ALA A 78 -0.50 7.37 -10.56
N PHE A 79 -1.39 7.38 -9.56
CA PHE A 79 -2.60 6.54 -9.57
C PHE A 79 -3.65 7.03 -10.57
N GLU A 80 -3.82 8.35 -10.69
CA GLU A 80 -4.68 8.95 -11.72
C GLU A 80 -4.18 8.59 -13.13
N SER A 81 -2.87 8.71 -13.38
CA SER A 81 -2.25 8.36 -14.66
C SER A 81 -2.36 6.87 -14.99
N ALA A 82 -2.24 6.00 -13.98
CA ALA A 82 -2.42 4.56 -14.13
C ALA A 82 -3.89 4.14 -14.30
N GLY A 83 -4.84 5.04 -13.99
CA GLY A 83 -6.26 4.75 -14.07
C GLY A 83 -6.74 3.73 -13.03
N VAL A 84 -6.05 3.62 -11.88
CA VAL A 84 -6.38 2.65 -10.82
C VAL A 84 -6.70 3.34 -9.49
N PRO A 85 -7.64 2.80 -8.68
CA PRO A 85 -8.05 3.45 -7.44
C PRO A 85 -6.93 3.57 -6.40
N LEU A 86 -6.87 4.74 -5.76
CA LEU A 86 -6.05 5.01 -4.58
C LEU A 86 -6.96 5.36 -3.40
N TRP A 87 -6.73 4.72 -2.26
CA TRP A 87 -7.40 5.06 -1.01
C TRP A 87 -6.40 5.37 0.09
N VAL A 88 -6.58 6.48 0.81
CA VAL A 88 -5.80 6.74 2.03
C VAL A 88 -6.56 6.14 3.20
N ALA A 89 -5.89 5.32 4.02
CA ALA A 89 -6.45 4.62 5.20
C ALA A 89 -6.79 5.58 6.36
N TYR A 90 -7.58 6.61 6.05
CA TYR A 90 -8.10 7.57 6.99
C TYR A 90 -9.49 7.12 7.45
N TYR A 91 -9.50 6.09 8.31
CA TYR A 91 -10.71 5.39 8.75
C TYR A 91 -11.82 6.31 9.29
N ARG A 92 -11.46 7.49 9.81
CA ARG A 92 -12.44 8.45 10.35
C ARG A 92 -13.42 8.97 9.30
N ARG A 93 -13.05 8.99 8.00
CA ARG A 93 -13.95 9.41 6.91
C ARG A 93 -15.13 8.45 6.70
N SER A 94 -15.03 7.21 7.18
CA SER A 94 -16.06 6.17 7.03
C SER A 94 -16.58 5.63 8.36
N HIS A 95 -16.09 6.14 9.49
CA HIS A 95 -16.46 5.62 10.79
C HIS A 95 -17.84 6.19 11.24
N PRO A 96 -18.82 5.35 11.66
CA PRO A 96 -20.20 5.76 11.85
C PRO A 96 -20.43 7.00 12.73
N CYS A 97 -19.67 7.15 13.81
CA CYS A 97 -19.81 8.31 14.70
C CYS A 97 -19.46 9.66 14.04
N TRP A 98 -18.75 9.65 12.92
CA TRP A 98 -18.39 10.86 12.16
C TRP A 98 -19.24 11.04 10.90
N LEU A 99 -20.04 10.05 10.49
CA LEU A 99 -20.91 10.12 9.31
C LEU A 99 -22.24 10.84 9.58
N ALA A 100 -22.61 10.98 10.86
CA ALA A 100 -23.86 11.61 11.28
C ALA A 100 -23.73 13.12 11.59
N LEU A 101 -22.58 13.72 11.27
CA LEU A 101 -22.30 15.15 11.37
C LEU A 101 -22.42 15.80 9.98
#